data_AF-A0A7Y5U0X7-F1
#
_entry.id   AF-A0A7Y5U0X7-F1
#
_cell.length_a   1.000
_cell.length_b   1.000
_cell.length_c   1.000
_cell.angle_alpha   90.00
_cell.angle_beta   90.00
_cell.angle_gamma   90.00
#
_symmetry.space_group_name_H-M   'P 1'
#
loop_
_entity.id
_entity.type
_entity.pdbx_description
1 polymer ?
#
loop_
_entity_poly.entity_id
_entity_poly.type
_entity_poly.pdbx_seq_one_letter_code
_entity_poly.pdbx_strand_id
1 'polypeptide(L)'
;MSATRAVSHLVIVGLIGPIAIAMRPAGDESVRLTRQDHQVDVSVGGRPFTTYFFDPAQAKPYLQPLRAASGTVVTRGFPIGNDVPEAHAKDRSLEPHQRDLYFAHGDIDGVNFWAEEAFSRFYGSQSLPFGRTVFRTLDAVTSGARDGVVRAEFALQSKQDVLGTEIQAFTFSGDRTT
;
A
#
# COMPACT_ATOMS: atom_id res chain seq x y z
N MET A 1 -16.33 -55.45 57.69
CA MET A 1 -16.20 -53.99 57.51
C MET A 1 -16.46 -53.69 56.04
N SER A 2 -17.64 -53.14 55.73
CA SER A 2 -18.11 -52.89 54.35
C SER A 2 -17.78 -51.45 53.96
N ALA A 3 -17.20 -51.23 52.77
CA ALA A 3 -16.88 -49.91 52.24
C ALA A 3 -17.72 -49.64 51.00
N THR A 4 -18.70 -48.74 51.12
CA THR A 4 -19.58 -48.28 50.05
C THR A 4 -18.86 -47.21 49.22
N ARG A 5 -18.70 -47.43 47.91
CA ARG A 5 -18.24 -46.39 46.97
C ARG A 5 -19.46 -45.65 46.40
N ALA A 6 -19.50 -44.33 46.58
CA ALA A 6 -20.46 -43.45 45.91
C ALA A 6 -19.89 -43.00 44.56
N VAL A 7 -20.69 -43.08 43.50
CA VAL A 7 -20.37 -42.51 42.18
C VAL A 7 -21.21 -41.26 42.01
N SER A 8 -20.56 -40.11 41.83
CA SER A 8 -21.23 -38.83 41.55
C SER A 8 -21.35 -38.64 40.04
N HIS A 9 -22.58 -38.56 39.53
CA HIS A 9 -22.84 -38.15 38.15
C HIS A 9 -22.96 -36.63 38.07
N LEU A 10 -22.07 -35.99 37.30
CA LEU A 10 -22.15 -34.58 36.93
C LEU A 10 -22.97 -34.47 35.63
N VAL A 11 -24.11 -33.80 35.68
CA VAL A 11 -24.92 -33.47 34.49
C VAL A 11 -24.60 -32.04 34.09
N ILE A 12 -23.99 -31.85 32.91
CA ILE A 12 -23.79 -30.52 32.29
C ILE A 12 -24.94 -30.27 31.34
N VAL A 13 -25.80 -29.32 31.68
CA VAL A 13 -26.87 -28.82 30.79
C VAL A 13 -26.27 -27.72 29.91
N GLY A 14 -26.01 -28.04 28.64
CA GLY A 14 -25.57 -27.06 27.65
C GLY A 14 -26.74 -26.23 27.14
N LEU A 15 -26.80 -24.95 27.50
CA LEU A 15 -27.67 -23.98 26.86
C LEU A 15 -27.07 -23.59 25.49
N ILE A 16 -27.56 -24.22 24.43
CA ILE A 16 -27.34 -23.75 23.06
C ILE A 16 -28.34 -22.62 22.80
N GLY A 17 -27.93 -21.39 23.13
CA GLY A 17 -28.67 -20.18 22.73
C GLY A 17 -28.38 -19.83 21.27
N PRO A 18 -29.35 -19.28 20.52
CA PRO A 18 -29.11 -18.87 19.14
C PRO A 18 -28.08 -17.74 19.10
N ILE A 19 -26.93 -18.01 18.45
CA ILE A 19 -25.95 -16.97 18.12
C ILE A 19 -26.58 -16.13 17.01
N ALA A 20 -27.17 -15.00 17.39
CA ALA A 20 -27.57 -13.99 16.42
C ALA A 20 -26.31 -13.36 15.83
N ILE A 21 -25.92 -13.79 14.63
CA ILE A 21 -24.92 -13.08 13.83
C ILE A 21 -25.58 -11.77 13.37
N ALA A 22 -25.31 -10.69 14.10
CA ALA A 22 -25.74 -9.36 13.69
C ALA A 22 -25.01 -8.97 12.39
N MET A 23 -25.71 -9.03 11.26
CA MET A 23 -25.23 -8.43 10.01
C MET A 23 -25.21 -6.91 10.21
N ARG A 24 -24.04 -6.35 10.55
CA ARG A 24 -23.86 -4.89 10.55
C ARG A 24 -24.11 -4.41 9.11
N PRO A 25 -24.92 -3.36 8.90
CA PRO A 25 -25.14 -2.80 7.56
C PRO A 25 -23.80 -2.48 6.90
N ALA A 26 -23.77 -2.53 5.56
CA ALA A 26 -22.64 -2.05 4.76
C ALA A 26 -22.55 -0.54 4.95
N GLY A 27 -21.69 -0.12 5.86
CA GLY A 27 -21.27 1.25 6.03
C GLY A 27 -19.76 1.29 5.91
N ASP A 28 -19.23 2.46 5.55
CA ASP A 28 -17.80 2.66 5.42
C ASP A 28 -17.07 2.18 6.67
N GLU A 29 -16.03 1.40 6.45
CA GLU A 29 -15.17 0.89 7.49
C GLU A 29 -14.17 1.98 7.91
N SER A 30 -13.78 1.99 9.19
CA SER A 30 -12.82 2.98 9.68
C SER A 30 -11.48 2.83 8.97
N VAL A 31 -10.84 3.96 8.67
CA VAL A 31 -9.55 4.02 8.00
C VAL A 31 -8.49 4.47 8.99
N ARG A 32 -7.41 3.69 9.10
CA ARG A 32 -6.25 4.01 9.94
C ARG A 32 -5.01 4.12 9.08
N LEU A 33 -4.37 5.28 9.16
CA LEU A 33 -3.07 5.59 8.58
C LEU A 33 -2.03 5.61 9.70
N THR A 34 -0.95 4.86 9.52
CA THR A 34 0.17 4.79 10.49
C THR A 34 1.44 5.26 9.81
N ARG A 35 1.95 6.42 10.24
CA ARG A 35 3.22 6.96 9.73
C ARG A 35 4.39 6.16 10.28
N GLN A 36 5.31 5.80 9.39
CA GLN A 36 6.67 5.35 9.69
C GLN A 36 7.67 6.35 9.09
N ASP A 37 8.95 6.01 9.05
CA ASP A 37 10.01 6.91 8.57
C ASP A 37 9.80 7.34 7.11
N HIS A 38 9.74 6.36 6.21
CA HIS A 38 9.65 6.58 4.76
C HIS A 38 8.40 5.94 4.11
N GLN A 39 7.38 5.68 4.94
CA GLN A 39 6.11 5.13 4.48
C GLN A 39 4.92 5.50 5.39
N VAL A 40 3.71 5.34 4.85
CA VAL A 40 2.46 5.35 5.61
C VAL A 40 1.69 4.07 5.33
N ASP A 41 1.48 3.27 6.37
CA ASP A 41 0.67 2.06 6.28
C ASP A 41 -0.81 2.42 6.36
N VAL A 42 -1.61 1.88 5.45
CA VAL A 42 -3.06 2.14 5.37
C VAL A 42 -3.82 0.86 5.65
N SER A 43 -4.73 0.93 6.61
CA SER A 43 -5.68 -0.14 6.91
C SER A 43 -7.11 0.37 6.87
N VAL A 44 -8.03 -0.47 6.38
CA VAL A 44 -9.47 -0.22 6.29
C VAL A 44 -10.17 -1.34 7.03
N GLY A 45 -11.07 -1.01 7.96
CA GLY A 45 -11.75 -2.01 8.80
C GLY A 45 -10.80 -2.84 9.67
N GLY A 46 -9.64 -2.28 10.02
CA GLY A 46 -8.58 -2.98 10.76
C GLY A 46 -7.78 -4.00 9.95
N ARG A 47 -7.96 -4.06 8.62
CA ARG A 47 -7.24 -4.96 7.72
C ARG A 47 -6.29 -4.18 6.81
N PRO A 48 -5.10 -4.72 6.47
CA PRO A 48 -4.18 -4.03 5.58
C PRO A 48 -4.81 -3.77 4.20
N PHE A 49 -4.73 -2.54 3.72
CA PHE A 49 -5.18 -2.14 2.39
C PHE A 49 -3.98 -1.91 1.46
N THR A 50 -3.10 -0.98 1.83
CA THR A 50 -1.89 -0.63 1.06
C THR A 50 -0.86 0.06 1.94
N THR A 51 0.32 0.33 1.37
CA THR A 51 1.36 1.16 1.98
C THR A 51 1.77 2.23 0.98
N TYR A 52 1.78 3.49 1.41
CA TYR A 52 2.33 4.60 0.62
C TYR A 52 3.82 4.75 0.92
N PHE A 53 4.67 4.42 -0.05
CA PHE A 53 6.12 4.53 0.05
C PHE A 53 6.61 5.84 -0.56
N PHE A 54 7.54 6.48 0.13
CA PHE A 54 8.24 7.70 -0.32
C PHE A 54 9.72 7.67 0.08
N ASP A 55 10.29 6.47 0.16
CA ASP A 55 11.70 6.26 0.49
C ASP A 55 12.62 6.86 -0.59
N PRO A 56 13.65 7.62 -0.19
CA PRO A 56 14.56 8.29 -1.11
C PRO A 56 15.40 7.32 -1.95
N ALA A 57 15.41 6.02 -1.67
CA ALA A 57 16.04 5.02 -2.54
C ALA A 57 15.26 4.78 -3.83
N GLN A 58 13.94 5.03 -3.85
CA GLN A 58 13.12 4.94 -5.06
C GLN A 58 13.06 6.28 -5.80
N ALA A 59 12.86 6.22 -7.11
CA ALA A 59 12.82 7.42 -7.94
C ALA A 59 11.51 8.22 -7.80
N LYS A 60 10.44 7.57 -7.31
CA LYS A 60 9.11 8.16 -7.17
C LYS A 60 8.33 7.50 -6.02
N PRO A 61 7.38 8.21 -5.41
CA PRO A 61 6.46 7.64 -4.43
C PRO A 61 5.41 6.74 -5.10
N TYR A 62 4.90 5.75 -4.36
CA TYR A 62 3.93 4.77 -4.87
C TYR A 62 3.15 4.06 -3.76
N LEU A 63 2.04 3.43 -4.12
CA LEU A 63 1.20 2.62 -3.25
C LEU A 63 1.36 1.14 -3.61
N GLN A 64 1.71 0.29 -2.65
CA GLN A 64 1.91 -1.15 -2.89
C GLN A 64 1.78 -2.00 -1.60
N PRO A 65 1.28 -3.24 -1.69
CA PRO A 65 0.36 -3.72 -2.72
C PRO A 65 -1.02 -3.04 -2.58
N LEU A 66 -1.90 -3.19 -3.57
CA LEU A 66 -3.33 -2.90 -3.38
C LEU A 66 -4.07 -4.19 -3.07
N ARG A 67 -4.98 -4.15 -2.09
CA ARG A 67 -5.78 -5.29 -1.66
C ARG A 67 -7.27 -4.99 -1.78
N ALA A 68 -8.04 -5.96 -2.25
CA ALA A 68 -9.49 -5.92 -2.16
C ALA A 68 -9.95 -6.14 -0.70
N ALA A 69 -11.22 -5.87 -0.40
CA ALA A 69 -11.81 -6.14 0.92
C ALA A 69 -11.63 -7.59 1.40
N SER A 70 -11.49 -8.58 0.50
CA SER A 70 -11.17 -9.97 0.88
C SER A 70 -9.76 -10.14 1.46
N GLY A 71 -8.86 -9.18 1.24
CA GLY A 71 -7.43 -9.25 1.50
C GLY A 71 -6.60 -9.72 0.29
N THR A 72 -7.27 -10.13 -0.80
CA THR A 72 -6.63 -10.54 -2.06
C THR A 72 -5.83 -9.38 -2.64
N VAL A 73 -4.55 -9.62 -2.95
CA VAL A 73 -3.73 -8.66 -3.69
C VAL A 73 -4.24 -8.60 -5.13
N VAL A 74 -4.56 -7.40 -5.61
CA VAL A 74 -5.12 -7.17 -6.96
C VAL A 74 -4.12 -6.57 -7.95
N THR A 75 -2.87 -6.43 -7.51
CA THR A 75 -1.77 -5.83 -8.28
C THR A 75 -0.62 -6.83 -8.47
N ARG A 76 0.30 -6.54 -9.38
CA ARG A 76 1.32 -7.50 -9.85
C ARG A 76 2.41 -7.82 -8.83
N GLY A 77 2.62 -6.98 -7.81
CA GLY A 77 3.51 -7.27 -6.68
C GLY A 77 5.01 -7.10 -6.93
N PHE A 78 5.42 -6.60 -8.10
CA PHE A 78 6.80 -6.22 -8.41
C PHE A 78 6.86 -4.91 -9.21
N PRO A 79 7.99 -4.16 -9.21
CA PRO A 79 9.21 -4.44 -8.46
C PRO A 79 9.00 -4.39 -6.94
N ILE A 80 9.87 -5.06 -6.19
CA ILE A 80 9.94 -4.90 -4.73
C ILE A 80 11.03 -3.87 -4.49
N GLY A 81 10.65 -2.63 -4.19
CA GLY A 81 11.60 -1.51 -4.19
C GLY A 81 12.20 -1.31 -5.59
N ASN A 82 13.50 -1.59 -5.74
CA ASN A 82 14.21 -1.51 -7.03
C ASN A 82 14.57 -2.90 -7.60
N ASP A 83 13.99 -3.96 -7.05
CA ASP A 83 14.27 -5.33 -7.46
C ASP A 83 13.15 -5.89 -8.36
N VAL A 84 13.54 -6.30 -9.57
CA VAL A 84 12.71 -7.13 -10.45
C VAL A 84 13.08 -8.58 -10.19
N PRO A 85 12.14 -9.44 -9.76
CA PRO A 85 12.41 -10.86 -9.57
C PRO A 85 12.92 -11.52 -10.85
N GLU A 86 13.88 -12.44 -10.74
CA GLU A 86 14.50 -13.12 -11.90
C GLU A 86 13.46 -13.80 -12.82
N ALA A 87 12.39 -14.33 -12.23
CA ALA A 87 11.29 -14.93 -12.97
C ALA A 87 10.61 -13.99 -13.98
N HIS A 88 10.69 -12.67 -13.76
CA HIS A 88 10.12 -11.63 -14.61
C HIS A 88 11.17 -10.88 -15.45
N ALA A 89 12.47 -11.10 -15.21
CA ALA A 89 13.55 -10.34 -15.83
C ALA A 89 13.61 -10.49 -17.36
N LYS A 90 12.99 -11.55 -17.91
CA LYS A 90 12.95 -11.86 -19.34
C LYS A 90 11.55 -11.73 -19.95
N ASP A 91 10.59 -11.16 -19.22
CA ASP A 91 9.24 -10.93 -19.75
C ASP A 91 9.32 -9.96 -20.94
N ARG A 92 8.72 -10.33 -22.08
CA ARG A 92 8.79 -9.54 -23.32
C ARG A 92 8.26 -8.11 -23.18
N SER A 93 7.33 -7.90 -22.26
CA SER A 93 6.70 -6.61 -21.99
C SER A 93 7.08 -6.10 -20.59
N LEU A 94 8.27 -6.46 -20.11
CA LEU A 94 8.76 -6.00 -18.81
C LEU A 94 8.91 -4.48 -18.83
N GLU A 95 8.03 -3.81 -18.09
CA GLU A 95 8.14 -2.39 -17.76
C GLU A 95 8.53 -2.28 -16.27
N PRO A 96 9.83 -2.27 -15.95
CA PRO A 96 10.30 -2.45 -14.58
C PRO A 96 9.99 -1.24 -13.68
N HIS A 97 9.75 -0.07 -14.28
CA HIS A 97 9.35 1.16 -13.58
C HIS A 97 7.86 1.20 -13.21
N GLN A 98 7.04 0.27 -13.70
CA GLN A 98 5.61 0.24 -13.38
C GLN A 98 5.40 -0.25 -11.95
N ARG A 99 5.12 0.66 -11.03
CA ARG A 99 4.74 0.33 -9.65
C ARG A 99 3.23 0.08 -9.58
N ASP A 100 2.75 -0.53 -8.50
CA ASP A 100 1.34 -0.97 -8.40
C ASP A 100 0.33 0.18 -8.61
N LEU A 101 0.50 1.28 -7.88
CA LEU A 101 -0.20 2.54 -8.15
C LEU A 101 0.75 3.72 -7.87
N TYR A 102 0.97 4.56 -8.86
CA TYR A 102 1.86 5.71 -8.77
C TYR A 102 1.42 6.81 -9.73
N PHE A 103 1.92 8.02 -9.50
CA PHE A 103 1.80 9.14 -10.41
C PHE A 103 3.20 9.62 -10.79
N ALA A 104 3.40 9.95 -12.07
CA ALA A 104 4.67 10.42 -12.59
C ALA A 104 4.47 11.19 -13.90
N HIS A 105 5.53 11.87 -14.33
CA HIS A 105 5.56 12.64 -15.56
C HIS A 105 6.51 12.01 -16.58
N GLY A 106 6.25 12.25 -17.87
CA GLY A 106 7.15 11.84 -18.94
C GLY A 106 8.39 12.71 -18.99
N ASP A 107 8.30 13.81 -19.73
CA ASP A 107 9.33 14.83 -19.87
C ASP A 107 8.90 16.12 -19.15
N ILE A 108 9.76 16.62 -18.26
CA ILE A 108 9.66 17.98 -17.73
C ILE A 108 11.02 18.65 -17.95
N ASP A 109 11.03 19.68 -18.78
CA ASP A 109 12.21 20.50 -19.10
C ASP A 109 13.43 19.66 -19.54
N GLY A 110 13.21 18.65 -20.38
CA GLY A 110 14.26 17.77 -20.89
C GLY A 110 14.72 16.70 -19.90
N VAL A 111 13.94 16.42 -18.86
CA VAL A 111 14.25 15.41 -17.84
C VAL A 111 13.13 14.37 -17.75
N ASN A 112 13.51 13.09 -17.79
CA ASN A 112 12.58 11.97 -17.78
C ASN A 112 12.21 11.56 -16.35
N PHE A 113 10.96 11.79 -15.95
CA PHE A 113 10.41 11.39 -14.64
C PHE A 113 9.63 10.07 -14.69
N TRP A 114 9.55 9.41 -15.85
CA TRP A 114 8.79 8.18 -16.03
C TRP A 114 9.68 6.96 -15.81
N ALA A 115 10.83 6.93 -16.51
CA ALA A 115 11.83 5.89 -16.34
C ALA A 115 12.64 6.11 -15.05
N GLU A 116 13.24 5.04 -14.51
CA GLU A 116 14.03 5.11 -13.28
C GLU A 116 15.46 4.59 -13.51
N GLU A 117 16.46 5.35 -13.06
CA GLU A 117 17.88 5.00 -13.23
C GLU A 117 18.23 3.61 -12.69
N ALA A 118 17.56 3.18 -11.62
CA ALA A 118 17.71 1.84 -11.01
C ALA A 118 17.42 0.68 -11.99
N PHE A 119 16.63 0.94 -13.03
CA PHE A 119 16.24 -0.04 -14.05
C PHE A 119 16.90 0.22 -15.40
N SER A 120 17.91 1.08 -15.48
CA SER A 120 18.63 1.41 -16.71
C SER A 120 19.09 0.20 -17.53
N ARG A 121 19.47 -0.91 -16.86
CA ARG A 121 19.85 -2.18 -17.51
C ARG A 121 18.75 -2.84 -18.35
N PHE A 122 17.49 -2.52 -18.09
CA PHE A 122 16.33 -3.03 -18.84
C PHE A 122 15.90 -2.09 -19.96
N TYR A 123 16.45 -0.88 -20.00
CA TYR A 123 16.14 0.08 -21.04
C TYR A 123 17.09 -0.08 -22.22
N GLY A 124 16.60 0.22 -23.42
CA GLY A 124 17.45 0.47 -24.58
C GLY A 124 18.19 1.80 -24.45
N SER A 125 18.39 2.51 -25.55
CA SER A 125 18.95 3.86 -25.48
C SER A 125 17.95 4.83 -24.83
N GLN A 126 18.35 5.46 -23.72
CA GLN A 126 17.61 6.56 -23.11
C GLN A 126 18.13 7.89 -23.67
N SER A 127 17.21 8.73 -24.17
CA SER A 127 17.55 10.02 -24.79
C SER A 127 17.61 11.18 -23.80
N LEU A 128 17.00 11.04 -22.62
CA LEU A 128 16.90 12.08 -21.59
C LEU A 128 17.51 11.60 -20.26
N PRO A 129 18.11 12.51 -19.46
CA PRO A 129 18.54 12.20 -18.10
C PRO A 129 17.35 11.84 -17.20
N PHE A 130 17.60 11.02 -16.18
CA PHE A 130 16.58 10.62 -15.21
C PHE A 130 16.31 11.73 -14.17
N GLY A 131 15.03 12.00 -13.93
CA GLY A 131 14.52 12.81 -12.84
C GLY A 131 14.03 11.96 -11.67
N ARG A 132 13.81 12.62 -10.53
CA ARG A 132 13.31 12.00 -9.30
C ARG A 132 12.24 12.86 -8.64
N THR A 133 11.21 12.23 -8.10
CA THR A 133 10.19 12.86 -7.27
C THR A 133 10.63 12.73 -5.80
N VAL A 134 11.36 13.73 -5.31
CA VAL A 134 12.05 13.71 -4.01
C VAL A 134 11.14 14.21 -2.90
N PHE A 135 10.91 13.40 -1.87
CA PHE A 135 10.06 13.72 -0.72
C PHE A 135 10.52 15.01 -0.01
N ARG A 136 9.56 15.88 0.34
CA ARG A 136 9.80 17.11 1.11
C ARG A 136 9.07 17.05 2.44
N THR A 137 7.75 16.96 2.40
CA THR A 137 6.90 17.02 3.59
C THR A 137 5.74 16.07 3.49
N LEU A 138 5.22 15.72 4.67
CA LEU A 138 3.97 14.98 4.83
C LEU A 138 2.99 15.91 5.54
N ASP A 139 2.25 16.66 4.75
CA ASP A 139 1.37 17.74 5.22
C ASP A 139 0.14 17.21 5.96
N ALA A 140 -0.33 16.00 5.61
CA ALA A 140 -1.43 15.35 6.29
C ALA A 140 -1.25 13.83 6.37
N VAL A 141 -1.54 13.27 7.54
CA VAL A 141 -1.76 11.83 7.78
C VAL A 141 -2.94 11.71 8.72
N THR A 142 -4.14 11.60 8.16
CA THR A 142 -5.38 11.66 8.91
C THR A 142 -6.10 10.32 8.83
N SER A 143 -6.37 9.73 9.99
CA SER A 143 -7.27 8.58 10.13
C SER A 143 -8.70 9.07 10.38
N GLY A 144 -9.70 8.27 10.02
CA GLY A 144 -11.09 8.66 10.19
C GLY A 144 -12.05 7.47 10.24
N ALA A 145 -13.29 7.75 10.65
CA ALA A 145 -14.32 6.73 10.82
C ALA A 145 -14.91 6.21 9.50
N ARG A 146 -14.68 6.92 8.38
CA ARG A 146 -15.19 6.58 7.04
C ARG A 146 -14.12 6.67 5.97
N ASP A 147 -13.27 7.69 6.09
CA ASP A 147 -12.15 7.92 5.20
C ASP A 147 -10.87 8.25 5.97
N GLY A 148 -9.74 8.23 5.28
CA GLY A 148 -8.45 8.72 5.74
C GLY A 148 -7.70 9.39 4.60
N VAL A 149 -6.85 10.35 4.92
CA VAL A 149 -6.17 11.18 3.92
C VAL A 149 -4.67 11.20 4.19
N VAL A 150 -3.88 10.97 3.15
CA VAL A 150 -2.45 11.32 3.13
C VAL A 150 -2.21 12.43 2.12
N ARG A 151 -1.42 13.43 2.49
CA ARG A 151 -0.97 14.50 1.61
C ARG A 151 0.53 14.70 1.78
N ALA A 152 1.27 14.66 0.68
CA ALA A 152 2.73 14.81 0.68
C ALA A 152 3.17 15.74 -0.46
N GLU A 153 4.19 16.56 -0.17
CA GLU A 153 4.86 17.42 -1.13
C GLU A 153 6.20 16.79 -1.56
N PHE A 154 6.51 16.94 -2.84
CA PHE A 154 7.72 16.45 -3.47
C PHE A 154 8.34 17.53 -4.35
N ALA A 155 9.66 17.50 -4.48
CA ALA A 155 10.36 18.21 -5.54
C ALA A 155 10.54 17.30 -6.76
N LEU A 156 10.22 17.83 -7.93
CA LEU A 156 10.61 17.24 -9.20
C LEU A 156 12.05 17.68 -9.47
N GLN A 157 13.01 16.78 -9.27
CA GLN A 157 14.42 17.09 -9.22
C GLN A 157 15.21 16.36 -10.32
N SER A 158 16.05 17.11 -11.03
CA SER A 158 17.09 16.59 -11.93
C SER A 158 18.41 16.35 -11.16
N LYS A 159 19.49 16.00 -11.86
CA LYS A 159 20.81 15.89 -11.21
C LYS A 159 21.37 17.27 -10.80
N GLN A 160 20.93 18.35 -11.47
CA GLN A 160 21.43 19.70 -11.23
C GLN A 160 20.46 20.58 -10.46
N ASP A 161 19.15 20.47 -10.73
CA ASP A 161 18.17 21.49 -10.36
C ASP A 161 16.86 20.89 -9.83
N VAL A 162 16.08 21.73 -9.14
CA VAL A 162 14.66 21.47 -8.84
C VAL A 162 13.82 22.14 -9.92
N LEU A 163 13.09 21.33 -10.69
CA LEU A 163 12.31 21.76 -11.84
C LEU A 163 10.86 22.09 -11.49
N GLY A 164 10.37 21.61 -10.35
CA GLY A 164 9.00 21.88 -9.92
C GLY A 164 8.67 21.28 -8.56
N THR A 165 7.44 21.55 -8.13
CA THR A 165 6.83 20.97 -6.93
C THR A 165 5.65 20.11 -7.36
N GLU A 166 5.59 18.89 -6.85
CA GLU A 166 4.46 17.98 -7.02
C GLU A 166 3.81 17.76 -5.66
N ILE A 167 2.49 17.84 -5.60
CA ILE A 167 1.74 17.51 -4.39
C ILE A 167 0.80 16.36 -4.67
N GLN A 168 0.97 15.27 -3.93
CA GLN A 168 0.10 14.11 -3.99
C GLN A 168 -0.86 14.11 -2.80
N ALA A 169 -2.14 13.88 -3.06
CA ALA A 169 -3.14 13.67 -2.02
C ALA A 169 -3.97 12.44 -2.36
N PHE A 170 -4.01 11.47 -1.45
CA PHE A 170 -4.83 10.28 -1.57
C PHE A 170 -5.85 10.24 -0.44
N THR A 171 -7.10 10.00 -0.80
CA THR A 171 -8.18 9.68 0.13
C THR A 171 -8.47 8.19 0.04
N PHE A 172 -8.52 7.52 1.18
CA PHE A 172 -8.83 6.11 1.30
C PHE A 172 -10.18 5.97 2.00
N SER A 173 -11.03 5.10 1.48
CA SER A 173 -12.33 4.71 2.05
C SER A 173 -12.70 3.34 1.50
N GLY A 174 -13.58 2.62 2.18
CA GLY A 174 -14.06 1.32 1.70
C GLY A 174 -15.06 0.70 2.66
N ASP A 175 -15.68 -0.39 2.24
CA ASP A 175 -16.61 -1.16 3.07
C ASP A 175 -16.16 -2.63 3.18
N ARG A 176 -17.02 -3.54 3.64
CA ARG A 176 -16.63 -4.95 3.76
C ARG A 176 -16.54 -5.69 2.44
N THR A 177 -16.94 -5.07 1.34
CA THR A 177 -17.07 -5.67 0.01
C THR A 177 -16.22 -5.00 -1.06
N THR A 178 -15.78 -3.77 -0.83
CA THR A 178 -15.01 -2.96 -1.78
C THR A 178 -13.71 -2.46 -1.16
#